data_AF-A0A537VPI3-F1
#
_entry.id   AF-A0A537VPI3-F1
#
_cell.length_a   1.000
_cell.length_b   1.000
_cell.length_c   1.000
_cell.angle_alpha   90.00
_cell.angle_beta   90.00
_cell.angle_gamma   90.00
#
_symmetry.space_group_name_H-M   'P 1'
#
loop_
_entity.id
_entity.type
_entity.pdbx_description
1 polymer ?
#
loop_
_entity_poly.entity_id
_entity_poly.type
_entity_poly.pdbx_seq_one_letter_code
_entity_poly.pdbx_strand_id
1 'polypeptide(L)'
;MSSHIEDYALIGDCEAAALVARNGSLDWLCWPRFDSDACFAALLGSDDHGHWLIAPRDDGTTSTRRYRPNTLILETRFECSEGAVTLVDFMPMRGTHSSVVRLVVGERGRVTMSTKLVLRFGYGSIVPWVTRPDDGSLRAVAGPDMVVLRTPVHLVGENMTTVGKFTVVAGQTVPFVLTYVPSHLSPPPPLDPRSALEATEDFWTAWSKKCRPPGHCSDAVMRSLITLKALTYWPTGGIVAAPTTSLPECLGGVRNWDYRFCWLRDATLTLIALMDAGFYEEAQSWRDWLLRAVAGSPDQVQIMYGIAGERRLTEMVVPWLPGHQ
;
A
#
# COMPACT_ATOMS: atom_id res chain seq x y z
N MET A 1 -14.18 8.88 -9.61
CA MET A 1 -14.45 9.52 -8.30
C MET A 1 -13.94 8.58 -7.23
N SER A 2 -13.28 9.09 -6.19
CA SER A 2 -12.75 8.27 -5.09
C SER A 2 -13.87 7.48 -4.40
N SER A 3 -13.55 6.29 -3.91
CA SER A 3 -14.50 5.52 -3.08
C SER A 3 -14.68 6.18 -1.71
N HIS A 4 -15.68 5.77 -0.96
CA HIS A 4 -15.81 6.16 0.45
C HIS A 4 -14.61 5.65 1.27
N ILE A 5 -14.24 6.36 2.34
CA ILE A 5 -13.05 6.03 3.14
C ILE A 5 -13.16 4.61 3.72
N GLU A 6 -14.35 4.23 4.20
CA GLU A 6 -14.65 2.91 4.77
C GLU A 6 -14.55 1.75 3.76
N ASP A 7 -14.50 2.06 2.47
CA ASP A 7 -14.35 1.06 1.41
C ASP A 7 -12.88 0.75 1.10
N TYR A 8 -11.93 1.47 1.69
CA TYR A 8 -10.51 1.18 1.53
C TYR A 8 -10.00 0.13 2.54
N ALA A 9 -9.04 -0.68 2.10
CA ALA A 9 -8.27 -1.60 2.92
C ALA A 9 -6.79 -1.27 2.79
N LEU A 10 -6.06 -1.48 3.88
CA LEU A 10 -4.63 -1.28 3.96
C LEU A 10 -3.89 -2.56 3.57
N ILE A 11 -2.87 -2.43 2.72
CA ILE A 11 -1.78 -3.40 2.59
C ILE A 11 -0.45 -2.67 2.80
N GLY A 12 0.61 -3.34 3.25
CA GLY A 12 1.88 -2.69 3.55
C GLY A 12 3.04 -3.64 3.84
N ASP A 13 4.27 -3.15 3.65
CA ASP A 13 5.52 -3.88 3.87
C ASP A 13 6.31 -3.35 5.10
N CYS A 14 5.65 -2.57 5.98
CA CYS A 14 6.27 -1.81 7.07
C CYS A 14 7.28 -0.74 6.60
N GLU A 15 7.31 -0.40 5.31
CA GLU A 15 8.10 0.71 4.76
C GLU A 15 7.26 1.68 3.92
N ALA A 16 6.27 1.13 3.23
CA ALA A 16 5.22 1.81 2.50
C ALA A 16 3.90 1.05 2.70
N ALA A 17 2.80 1.71 2.33
CA ALA A 17 1.48 1.10 2.34
C ALA A 17 0.60 1.63 1.21
N ALA A 18 -0.34 0.79 0.80
CA ALA A 18 -1.33 1.10 -0.23
C ALA A 18 -2.75 0.98 0.31
N LEU A 19 -3.67 1.74 -0.29
CA LEU A 19 -5.10 1.65 -0.03
C LEU A 19 -5.85 1.07 -1.23
N VAL A 20 -6.56 -0.04 -0.98
CA VAL A 20 -7.30 -0.81 -1.98
C VAL A 20 -8.80 -0.70 -1.74
N ALA A 21 -9.52 -0.14 -2.71
CA ALA A 21 -10.98 -0.05 -2.73
C ALA A 21 -11.65 -1.41 -2.99
N ARG A 22 -12.93 -1.53 -2.60
CA ARG A 22 -13.74 -2.75 -2.81
C ARG A 22 -13.90 -3.13 -4.28
N ASN A 23 -13.83 -2.17 -5.20
CA ASN A 23 -13.91 -2.40 -6.63
C ASN A 23 -12.61 -2.98 -7.24
N GLY A 24 -11.58 -3.24 -6.42
CA GLY A 24 -10.28 -3.75 -6.88
C GLY A 24 -9.31 -2.66 -7.37
N SER A 25 -9.64 -1.38 -7.17
CA SER A 25 -8.72 -0.27 -7.44
C SER A 25 -7.79 -0.03 -6.26
N LEU A 26 -6.50 0.12 -6.54
CA LEU A 26 -5.50 0.62 -5.59
C LEU A 26 -5.34 2.11 -5.88
N ASP A 27 -5.87 2.95 -4.99
CA ASP A 27 -6.06 4.39 -5.24
C ASP A 27 -5.05 5.29 -4.52
N TRP A 28 -4.29 4.71 -3.58
CA TRP A 28 -3.27 5.42 -2.82
C TRP A 28 -2.02 4.57 -2.65
N LEU A 29 -0.86 5.13 -2.98
CA LEU A 29 0.45 4.55 -2.69
C LEU A 29 1.52 5.62 -2.76
N CYS A 30 2.23 5.81 -1.65
CA CYS A 30 3.47 6.57 -1.58
C CYS A 30 4.65 5.61 -1.76
N TRP A 31 5.59 5.94 -2.64
CA TRP A 31 6.73 5.07 -2.92
C TRP A 31 8.04 5.84 -3.06
N PRO A 32 9.15 5.29 -2.53
CA PRO A 32 9.29 3.98 -1.89
C PRO A 32 8.93 3.92 -0.40
N ARG A 33 8.63 5.05 0.24
CA ARG A 33 8.39 5.14 1.69
C ARG A 33 7.06 5.82 1.97
N PHE A 34 6.57 5.71 3.21
CA PHE A 34 5.41 6.47 3.69
C PHE A 34 5.50 7.96 3.38
N ASP A 35 6.66 8.57 3.61
CA ASP A 35 6.92 10.01 3.45
C ASP A 35 7.33 10.41 2.01
N SER A 36 7.25 9.50 1.04
CA SER A 36 7.52 9.79 -0.37
C SER A 36 6.28 10.34 -1.08
N ASP A 37 6.47 10.95 -2.25
CA ASP A 37 5.35 11.40 -3.07
C ASP A 37 4.48 10.23 -3.54
N ALA A 38 3.18 10.47 -3.65
CA ALA A 38 2.25 9.45 -4.10
C ALA A 38 2.40 9.19 -5.60
N CYS A 39 2.55 7.92 -6.00
CA CYS A 39 2.49 7.48 -7.39
C CYS A 39 1.06 7.08 -7.82
N PHE A 40 0.20 6.85 -6.82
CA PHE A 40 -1.25 6.75 -6.95
C PHE A 40 -1.88 7.70 -5.94
N ALA A 41 -2.69 8.66 -6.43
CA ALA A 41 -3.28 9.72 -5.63
C ALA A 41 -4.79 9.90 -5.90
N ALA A 42 -5.46 8.90 -6.48
CA ALA A 42 -6.89 8.95 -6.76
C ALA A 42 -7.75 9.12 -5.49
N LEU A 43 -7.26 8.74 -4.31
CA LEU A 43 -7.94 9.01 -3.03
C LEU A 43 -8.22 10.51 -2.77
N LEU A 44 -7.29 11.39 -3.19
CA LEU A 44 -7.39 12.84 -3.04
C LEU A 44 -7.67 13.54 -4.38
N GLY A 45 -8.00 12.76 -5.40
CA GLY A 45 -8.05 13.22 -6.78
C GLY A 45 -9.10 12.50 -7.61
N SER A 46 -8.88 12.55 -8.91
CA SER A 46 -9.65 11.80 -9.90
C SER A 46 -8.88 10.57 -10.37
N ASP A 47 -9.53 9.77 -11.22
CA ASP A 47 -8.96 8.63 -11.90
C ASP A 47 -7.67 8.98 -12.71
N ASP A 48 -7.45 10.25 -13.04
CA ASP A 48 -6.26 10.72 -13.76
C ASP A 48 -5.04 10.97 -12.87
N HIS A 49 -5.21 10.98 -11.53
CA HIS A 49 -4.15 11.24 -10.53
C HIS A 49 -3.43 9.96 -10.07
N GLY A 50 -3.61 8.89 -10.82
CA GLY A 50 -2.92 7.62 -10.61
C GLY A 50 -3.71 6.66 -9.72
N HIS A 51 -3.91 5.45 -10.24
CA HIS A 51 -4.52 4.32 -9.57
C HIS A 51 -4.20 3.03 -10.34
N TRP A 52 -4.49 1.89 -9.73
CA TRP A 52 -4.38 0.61 -10.40
C TRP A 52 -5.62 -0.25 -10.17
N LEU A 53 -6.44 -0.39 -11.20
CA LEU A 53 -7.64 -1.23 -11.20
C LEU A 53 -7.33 -2.63 -11.73
N ILE A 54 -7.83 -3.65 -11.03
CA ILE A 54 -8.00 -5.01 -11.54
C ILE A 54 -9.38 -5.49 -11.11
N ALA A 55 -10.28 -5.71 -12.07
CA ALA A 55 -11.67 -6.07 -11.78
C ALA A 55 -12.32 -6.85 -12.94
N PRO A 56 -13.42 -7.59 -12.68
CA PRO A 56 -14.27 -8.13 -13.74
C PRO A 56 -14.85 -7.01 -14.61
N ARG A 57 -15.19 -7.34 -15.86
CA ARG A 57 -15.84 -6.40 -16.79
C ARG A 57 -17.37 -6.41 -16.72
N ASP A 58 -17.95 -7.29 -15.90
CA ASP A 58 -19.39 -7.42 -15.73
C ASP A 58 -19.89 -6.34 -14.74
N ASP A 59 -20.77 -5.46 -15.21
CA ASP A 59 -21.36 -4.37 -14.42
C ASP A 59 -22.28 -4.88 -13.29
N GLY A 60 -22.75 -6.14 -13.36
CA GLY A 60 -23.54 -6.80 -12.33
C GLY A 60 -22.73 -7.47 -11.22
N THR A 61 -21.41 -7.25 -11.19
CA THR A 61 -20.51 -7.91 -10.23
C THR A 61 -20.78 -7.44 -8.80
N THR A 62 -20.90 -8.40 -7.89
CA THR A 62 -20.88 -8.14 -6.44
C THR A 62 -19.50 -8.40 -5.85
N SER A 63 -19.11 -7.62 -4.84
CA SER A 63 -17.81 -7.76 -4.18
C SER A 63 -17.96 -8.00 -2.68
N THR A 64 -17.12 -8.89 -2.14
CA THR A 64 -16.92 -9.08 -0.70
C THR A 64 -15.44 -9.07 -0.39
N ARG A 65 -15.06 -8.69 0.82
CA ARG A 65 -13.66 -8.53 1.21
C ARG A 65 -13.38 -9.10 2.57
N ARG A 66 -12.20 -9.71 2.71
CA ARG A 66 -11.64 -10.09 4.00
C ARG A 66 -10.12 -9.99 3.95
N TYR A 67 -9.49 -9.90 5.11
CA TYR A 67 -8.08 -10.25 5.22
C TYR A 67 -7.96 -11.75 5.49
N ARG A 68 -6.89 -12.40 5.00
CA ARG A 68 -6.56 -13.73 5.50
C ARG A 68 -6.30 -13.64 7.01
N PRO A 69 -6.82 -14.60 7.82
CA PRO A 69 -6.70 -14.55 9.27
C PRO A 69 -5.27 -14.30 9.74
N ASN A 70 -5.09 -13.35 10.65
CA ASN A 70 -3.79 -13.00 11.24
C ASN A 70 -2.71 -12.55 10.23
N THR A 71 -3.13 -11.96 9.10
CA THR A 71 -2.21 -11.39 8.10
C THR A 71 -2.64 -10.01 7.61
N LEU A 72 -1.76 -9.34 6.87
CA LEU A 72 -2.11 -8.18 6.05
C LEU A 72 -2.21 -8.55 4.55
N ILE A 73 -2.76 -9.73 4.26
CA ILE A 73 -3.07 -10.17 2.90
C ILE A 73 -4.57 -9.96 2.68
N LEU A 74 -4.91 -9.17 1.68
CA LEU A 74 -6.28 -8.80 1.36
C LEU A 74 -6.85 -9.73 0.29
N GLU A 75 -8.05 -10.26 0.52
CA GLU A 75 -8.82 -11.01 -0.47
C GLU A 75 -10.10 -10.24 -0.79
N THR A 76 -10.20 -9.74 -2.02
CA THR A 76 -11.43 -9.19 -2.59
C THR A 76 -12.01 -10.21 -3.55
N ARG A 77 -13.14 -10.80 -3.16
CA ARG A 77 -13.88 -11.75 -3.97
C ARG A 77 -14.91 -11.03 -4.82
N PHE A 78 -14.89 -11.32 -6.12
CA PHE A 78 -15.89 -10.87 -7.08
C PHE A 78 -16.75 -12.04 -7.56
N GLU A 79 -18.07 -11.87 -7.53
CA GLU A 79 -19.05 -12.83 -8.02
C GLU A 79 -19.88 -12.17 -9.13
N CYS A 80 -19.91 -12.81 -10.30
CA CYS A 80 -20.61 -12.35 -11.50
C CYS A 80 -21.42 -13.50 -12.12
N SER A 81 -22.22 -13.24 -13.17
CA SER A 81 -23.08 -14.30 -13.74
C SER A 81 -22.30 -15.45 -14.38
N GLU A 82 -21.07 -15.18 -14.84
CA GLU A 82 -20.22 -16.16 -15.54
C GLU A 82 -19.30 -16.96 -14.61
N GLY A 83 -19.21 -16.59 -13.33
CA GLY A 83 -18.32 -17.24 -12.38
C GLY A 83 -17.87 -16.35 -11.24
N ALA A 84 -16.72 -16.70 -10.66
CA ALA A 84 -16.18 -15.95 -9.55
C ALA A 84 -14.66 -16.01 -9.51
N VAL A 85 -14.07 -14.90 -9.09
CA VAL A 85 -12.63 -14.72 -8.93
C VAL A 85 -12.33 -14.07 -7.58
N THR A 86 -11.14 -14.32 -7.06
CA THR A 86 -10.61 -13.62 -5.89
C THR A 86 -9.33 -12.89 -6.28
N LEU A 87 -9.31 -11.58 -6.02
CA LEU A 87 -8.13 -10.75 -6.11
C LEU A 87 -7.42 -10.77 -4.76
N VAL A 88 -6.20 -11.31 -4.74
CA VAL A 88 -5.34 -11.36 -3.56
C VAL A 88 -4.29 -10.26 -3.67
N ASP A 89 -4.39 -9.26 -2.80
CA ASP A 89 -3.51 -8.09 -2.77
C ASP A 89 -2.62 -8.12 -1.53
N PHE A 90 -1.32 -7.96 -1.71
CA PHE A 90 -0.36 -7.87 -0.61
C PHE A 90 0.92 -7.15 -1.02
N MET A 91 1.67 -6.68 -0.01
CA MET A 91 3.02 -6.17 -0.18
C MET A 91 3.98 -7.12 0.55
N PRO A 92 4.88 -7.82 -0.16
CA PRO A 92 5.88 -8.66 0.48
C PRO A 92 6.79 -7.84 1.40
N MET A 93 7.21 -8.42 2.52
CA MET A 93 8.19 -7.76 3.39
C MET A 93 9.44 -7.43 2.59
N ARG A 94 9.92 -6.19 2.71
CA ARG A 94 10.97 -5.68 1.84
C ARG A 94 12.28 -6.40 2.09
N GLY A 95 12.81 -7.01 1.03
CA GLY A 95 14.22 -7.35 0.94
C GLY A 95 15.00 -6.14 0.42
N THR A 96 15.29 -6.13 -0.89
CA THR A 96 15.98 -5.01 -1.54
C THR A 96 15.03 -3.99 -2.17
N HIS A 97 13.86 -4.43 -2.65
CA HIS A 97 12.92 -3.61 -3.43
C HIS A 97 11.51 -3.71 -2.86
N SER A 98 10.74 -2.60 -2.90
CA SER A 98 9.32 -2.63 -2.55
C SER A 98 8.50 -3.16 -3.71
N SER A 99 7.53 -4.03 -3.44
CA SER A 99 6.63 -4.55 -4.46
C SER A 99 5.18 -4.56 -3.97
N VAL A 100 4.25 -4.34 -4.90
CA VAL A 100 2.84 -4.69 -4.75
C VAL A 100 2.59 -5.92 -5.62
N VAL A 101 2.06 -6.99 -5.01
CA VAL A 101 1.70 -8.21 -5.71
C VAL A 101 0.19 -8.36 -5.68
N ARG A 102 -0.40 -8.61 -6.86
CA ARG A 102 -1.84 -8.78 -7.06
C ARG A 102 -2.08 -10.07 -7.83
N LEU A 103 -2.78 -11.03 -7.24
CA LEU A 103 -3.05 -12.34 -7.85
C LEU A 103 -4.54 -12.47 -8.13
N VAL A 104 -4.90 -12.73 -9.39
CA VAL A 104 -6.28 -13.05 -9.75
C VAL A 104 -6.46 -14.56 -9.79
N VAL A 105 -7.17 -15.10 -8.80
CA VAL A 105 -7.44 -16.54 -8.66
C VAL A 105 -8.84 -16.84 -9.17
N GLY A 106 -8.97 -17.68 -10.18
CA GLY A 106 -10.25 -18.17 -10.66
C GLY A 106 -10.80 -19.24 -9.72
N GLU A 107 -11.97 -19.01 -9.15
CA GLU A 107 -12.60 -19.98 -8.25
C GLU A 107 -13.62 -20.87 -8.95
N ARG A 108 -14.44 -20.28 -9.83
CA ARG A 108 -15.45 -21.00 -10.60
C ARG A 108 -15.73 -20.28 -11.91
N GLY A 109 -16.12 -21.05 -12.92
CA GLY A 109 -16.56 -20.51 -14.20
C GLY A 109 -15.42 -19.89 -15.01
N ARG A 110 -15.77 -18.92 -15.84
CA ARG A 110 -14.86 -18.22 -16.74
C ARG A 110 -15.17 -16.74 -16.66
N VAL A 111 -14.28 -15.96 -16.06
CA VAL A 111 -14.53 -14.53 -15.79
C VAL A 111 -13.63 -13.67 -16.66
N THR A 112 -14.24 -12.76 -17.41
CA THR A 112 -13.50 -11.75 -18.19
C THR A 112 -13.09 -10.60 -17.30
N MET A 113 -11.79 -10.38 -17.19
CA MET A 113 -11.15 -9.38 -16.35
C MET A 113 -10.57 -8.25 -17.19
N SER A 114 -10.36 -7.11 -16.54
CA SER A 114 -9.56 -6.02 -17.08
C SER A 114 -8.61 -5.48 -16.03
N THR A 115 -7.51 -4.88 -16.49
CA THR A 115 -6.64 -4.06 -15.66
C THR A 115 -6.43 -2.70 -16.30
N LYS A 116 -6.36 -1.67 -15.47
CA LYS A 116 -6.03 -0.29 -15.84
C LYS A 116 -5.02 0.24 -14.84
N LEU A 117 -3.79 0.48 -15.29
CA LEU A 117 -2.70 1.04 -14.50
C LEU A 117 -2.41 2.46 -14.99
N VAL A 118 -2.73 3.44 -14.14
CA VAL A 118 -2.42 4.86 -14.34
C VAL A 118 -1.32 5.21 -13.33
N LEU A 119 -0.07 5.32 -13.79
CA LEU A 119 1.05 5.75 -12.95
C LEU A 119 1.20 7.27 -13.05
N ARG A 120 1.21 7.95 -11.90
CA ARG A 120 1.41 9.40 -11.82
C ARG A 120 2.21 9.77 -10.57
N PHE A 121 3.50 10.04 -10.74
CA PHE A 121 4.40 10.45 -9.66
C PHE A 121 4.15 11.91 -9.26
N GLY A 122 4.72 12.35 -8.14
CA GLY A 122 4.55 13.72 -7.65
C GLY A 122 3.09 14.05 -7.34
N TYR A 123 2.38 13.15 -6.64
CA TYR A 123 0.96 13.28 -6.30
C TYR A 123 0.05 13.49 -7.51
N GLY A 124 0.25 12.74 -8.60
CA GLY A 124 -0.61 12.85 -9.78
C GLY A 124 -0.07 13.72 -10.92
N SER A 125 1.00 14.50 -10.71
CA SER A 125 1.45 15.52 -11.68
C SER A 125 2.40 15.00 -12.77
N ILE A 126 3.18 13.96 -12.48
CA ILE A 126 4.26 13.50 -13.36
C ILE A 126 3.85 12.20 -14.04
N VAL A 127 3.68 12.27 -15.36
CA VAL A 127 3.44 11.09 -16.20
C VAL A 127 4.78 10.44 -16.55
N PRO A 128 5.02 9.15 -16.23
CA PRO A 128 6.29 8.50 -16.54
C PRO A 128 6.43 8.15 -18.02
N TRP A 129 7.68 8.03 -18.48
CA TRP A 129 7.98 7.39 -19.76
C TRP A 129 7.88 5.88 -19.64
N VAL A 130 7.03 5.27 -20.46
CA VAL A 130 6.77 3.83 -20.46
C VAL A 130 7.49 3.16 -21.63
N THR A 131 8.23 2.10 -21.33
CA THR A 131 8.97 1.28 -22.29
C THR A 131 8.69 -0.20 -22.05
N ARG A 132 8.94 -1.02 -23.08
CA ARG A 132 8.84 -2.48 -23.03
C ARG A 132 10.18 -3.08 -23.38
N PRO A 133 10.96 -3.55 -22.40
CA PRO A 133 12.18 -4.29 -22.68
C PRO A 133 11.88 -5.65 -23.32
N ASP A 134 12.92 -6.29 -23.86
CA ASP A 134 12.82 -7.60 -24.53
C ASP A 134 12.39 -8.74 -23.59
N ASP A 135 12.48 -8.54 -22.27
CA ASP A 135 12.00 -9.48 -21.25
C ASP A 135 10.47 -9.50 -21.09
N GLY A 136 9.75 -8.67 -21.86
CA GLY A 136 8.29 -8.58 -21.86
C GLY A 136 7.72 -7.80 -20.68
N SER A 137 8.56 -7.27 -19.79
CA SER A 137 8.10 -6.39 -18.71
C SER A 137 7.66 -5.03 -19.23
N LEU A 138 6.93 -4.30 -18.40
CA LEU A 138 6.67 -2.88 -18.63
C LEU A 138 7.50 -2.08 -17.64
N ARG A 139 8.30 -1.15 -18.14
CA ARG A 139 9.15 -0.26 -17.34
C ARG A 139 8.66 1.17 -17.47
N ALA A 140 8.36 1.81 -16.35
CA ALA A 140 7.96 3.21 -16.30
C ALA A 140 8.98 4.01 -15.46
N VAL A 141 9.47 5.13 -16.00
CA VAL A 141 10.47 5.99 -15.34
C VAL A 141 9.97 7.43 -15.26
N ALA A 142 10.07 8.05 -14.08
CA ALA A 142 9.79 9.46 -13.83
C ALA A 142 10.86 10.02 -12.87
N GLY A 143 11.81 10.79 -13.40
CA GLY A 143 12.88 11.39 -12.57
C GLY A 143 13.66 10.32 -11.77
N PRO A 144 13.67 10.38 -10.43
CA PRO A 144 14.38 9.41 -9.59
C PRO A 144 13.67 8.04 -9.51
N ASP A 145 12.44 7.94 -9.99
CA ASP A 145 11.57 6.79 -9.77
C ASP A 145 11.54 5.87 -10.99
N MET A 146 11.66 4.57 -10.74
CA MET A 146 11.39 3.53 -11.73
C MET A 146 10.51 2.44 -11.14
N VAL A 147 9.47 2.06 -11.89
CA VAL A 147 8.65 0.90 -11.57
C VAL A 147 8.66 -0.09 -12.73
N VAL A 148 8.70 -1.38 -12.38
CA VAL A 148 8.67 -2.49 -13.34
C VAL A 148 7.45 -3.35 -13.05
N LEU A 149 6.55 -3.45 -14.02
CA LEU A 149 5.39 -4.34 -13.99
C LEU A 149 5.70 -5.62 -14.76
N ARG A 150 5.49 -6.76 -14.10
CA ARG A 150 5.56 -8.10 -14.71
C ARG A 150 4.24 -8.83 -14.57
N THR A 151 3.74 -9.32 -15.69
CA THR A 151 2.50 -10.10 -15.78
C THR A 151 2.47 -10.88 -17.09
N PRO A 152 1.86 -12.08 -17.14
CA PRO A 152 1.65 -12.78 -18.41
C PRO A 152 0.55 -12.14 -19.28
N VAL A 153 -0.19 -11.15 -18.75
CA VAL A 153 -1.26 -10.48 -19.49
C VAL A 153 -0.67 -9.54 -20.55
N HIS A 154 -1.19 -9.62 -21.77
CA HIS A 154 -0.85 -8.65 -22.81
C HIS A 154 -1.40 -7.27 -22.44
N LEU A 155 -0.50 -6.31 -22.27
CA LEU A 155 -0.83 -4.93 -21.96
C LEU A 155 -0.72 -4.08 -23.23
N VAL A 156 -1.45 -2.97 -23.30
CA VAL A 156 -1.33 -1.93 -24.34
C VAL A 156 -1.34 -0.54 -23.69
N GLY A 157 -0.71 0.43 -24.34
CA GLY A 157 -0.76 1.82 -23.91
C GLY A 157 -1.91 2.55 -24.60
N GLU A 158 -2.79 3.20 -23.82
CA GLU A 158 -3.91 3.99 -24.31
C GLU A 158 -4.00 5.27 -23.47
N ASN A 159 -3.96 6.46 -24.09
CA ASN A 159 -4.10 7.76 -23.39
C ASN A 159 -3.24 7.87 -22.12
N MET A 160 -1.92 7.61 -22.22
CA MET A 160 -0.97 7.63 -21.09
C MET A 160 -1.37 6.70 -19.92
N THR A 161 -2.09 5.63 -20.23
CA THR A 161 -2.55 4.58 -19.33
C THR A 161 -2.13 3.22 -19.87
N THR A 162 -1.78 2.30 -18.99
CA THR A 162 -1.53 0.90 -19.37
C THR A 162 -2.80 0.10 -19.12
N VAL A 163 -3.34 -0.56 -20.15
CA VAL A 163 -4.56 -1.37 -20.03
C VAL A 163 -4.32 -2.80 -20.49
N GLY A 164 -5.11 -3.74 -19.95
CA GLY A 164 -5.05 -5.14 -20.32
C GLY A 164 -6.41 -5.80 -20.18
N LYS A 165 -6.66 -6.81 -21.02
CA LYS A 165 -7.85 -7.66 -20.99
C LYS A 165 -7.41 -9.11 -20.95
N PHE A 166 -8.02 -9.89 -20.08
CA PHE A 166 -7.68 -11.30 -19.92
C PHE A 166 -8.88 -12.07 -19.38
N THR A 167 -8.81 -13.38 -19.48
CA THR A 167 -9.83 -14.27 -18.92
C THR A 167 -9.18 -15.19 -17.91
N VAL A 168 -9.86 -15.41 -16.79
CA VAL A 168 -9.43 -16.34 -15.76
C VAL A 168 -10.48 -17.45 -15.64
N VAL A 169 -10.03 -18.70 -15.66
CA VAL A 169 -10.88 -19.88 -15.45
C VAL A 169 -10.64 -20.48 -14.06
N ALA A 170 -11.58 -21.29 -13.58
CA ALA A 170 -11.45 -21.99 -12.31
C ALA A 170 -10.08 -22.73 -12.18
N GLY A 171 -9.40 -22.52 -11.05
CA GLY A 171 -8.08 -23.08 -10.74
C GLY A 171 -6.89 -22.30 -11.34
N GLN A 172 -7.12 -21.36 -12.25
CA GLN A 172 -6.05 -20.52 -12.80
C GLN A 172 -5.70 -19.38 -11.84
N THR A 173 -4.41 -19.04 -11.77
CA THR A 173 -3.93 -17.82 -11.11
C THR A 173 -3.18 -16.95 -12.11
N VAL A 174 -3.54 -15.67 -12.19
CA VAL A 174 -2.87 -14.68 -13.04
C VAL A 174 -2.17 -13.63 -12.16
N PRO A 175 -0.83 -13.60 -12.12
CA PRO A 175 -0.09 -12.68 -11.28
C PRO A 175 0.16 -11.32 -11.95
N PHE A 176 0.21 -10.29 -11.12
CA PHE A 176 0.76 -8.98 -11.45
C PHE A 176 1.72 -8.56 -10.34
N VAL A 177 2.94 -8.22 -10.71
CA VAL A 177 3.98 -7.76 -9.78
C VAL A 177 4.46 -6.40 -10.23
N LEU A 178 4.24 -5.38 -9.40
CA LEU A 178 4.74 -4.02 -9.61
C LEU A 178 5.83 -3.73 -8.58
N THR A 179 7.07 -3.53 -9.04
CA THR A 179 8.23 -3.34 -8.16
C THR A 179 8.85 -1.97 -8.38
N TYR A 180 9.10 -1.25 -7.30
CA TYR A 180 9.81 0.03 -7.31
C TYR A 180 11.33 -0.17 -7.18
N VAL A 181 12.09 0.67 -7.88
CA VAL A 181 13.54 0.82 -7.72
C VAL A 181 13.96 2.25 -8.11
N PRO A 182 15.02 2.83 -7.51
CA PRO A 182 15.59 4.07 -8.02
C PRO A 182 15.99 3.96 -9.50
N SER A 183 15.63 4.95 -10.30
CA SER A 183 15.75 4.91 -11.76
C SER A 183 17.18 4.80 -12.31
N HIS A 184 18.17 5.20 -11.51
CA HIS A 184 19.58 5.12 -11.83
C HIS A 184 20.20 3.73 -11.56
N LEU A 185 19.44 2.81 -10.95
CA LEU A 185 19.87 1.43 -10.72
C LEU A 185 19.33 0.50 -11.81
N SER A 186 19.90 -0.71 -11.87
CA SER A 186 19.40 -1.77 -12.76
C SER A 186 17.98 -2.19 -12.38
N PRO A 187 17.15 -2.61 -13.36
CA PRO A 187 15.86 -3.21 -13.08
C PRO A 187 15.96 -4.38 -12.09
N PRO A 188 14.99 -4.55 -11.17
CA PRO A 188 15.03 -5.60 -10.18
C PRO A 188 14.85 -6.96 -10.86
N PRO A 189 15.44 -8.04 -10.31
CA PRO A 189 15.16 -9.39 -10.78
C PRO A 189 13.67 -9.71 -10.63
N PRO A 190 13.12 -10.65 -11.43
CA PRO A 190 11.75 -11.11 -11.25
C PRO A 190 11.52 -11.66 -9.83
N LEU A 191 10.40 -11.27 -9.22
CA LEU A 191 9.91 -11.82 -7.96
C LEU A 191 8.96 -12.98 -8.28
N ASP A 192 9.17 -14.15 -7.69
CA ASP A 192 8.18 -15.23 -7.77
C ASP A 192 6.96 -14.91 -6.89
N PRO A 193 5.77 -14.71 -7.48
CA PRO A 193 4.59 -14.28 -6.73
C PRO A 193 4.10 -15.30 -5.72
N ARG A 194 4.33 -16.59 -5.95
CA ARG A 194 3.86 -17.66 -5.06
C ARG A 194 4.74 -17.73 -3.81
N SER A 195 6.06 -17.82 -3.98
CA SER A 195 7.00 -17.77 -2.86
C SER A 195 6.88 -16.46 -2.08
N ALA A 196 6.61 -15.33 -2.75
CA ALA A 196 6.36 -14.07 -2.07
C ALA A 196 5.09 -14.10 -1.20
N LEU A 197 4.00 -14.73 -1.68
CA LEU A 197 2.77 -14.89 -0.91
C LEU A 197 3.01 -15.77 0.33
N GLU A 198 3.65 -16.92 0.15
CA GLU A 198 3.97 -17.86 1.23
C GLU A 198 4.84 -17.17 2.30
N ALA A 199 5.91 -16.48 1.91
CA ALA A 199 6.77 -15.75 2.84
C ALA A 199 6.06 -14.60 3.57
N THR A 200 5.11 -13.91 2.90
CA THR A 200 4.32 -12.84 3.51
C THR A 200 3.35 -13.39 4.54
N GLU A 201 2.70 -14.51 4.24
CA GLU A 201 1.79 -15.20 5.15
C GLU A 201 2.54 -15.73 6.38
N ASP A 202 3.72 -16.35 6.17
CA ASP A 202 4.58 -16.83 7.24
C ASP A 202 5.04 -15.70 8.16
N PHE A 203 5.46 -14.56 7.60
CA PHE A 203 5.86 -13.40 8.40
C PHE A 203 4.73 -12.93 9.31
N TRP A 204 3.55 -12.67 8.74
CA TRP A 204 2.46 -12.10 9.54
C TRP A 204 1.88 -13.09 10.54
N THR A 205 1.77 -14.37 10.18
CA THR A 205 1.30 -15.39 11.11
C THR A 205 2.31 -15.62 12.24
N ALA A 206 3.61 -15.62 11.94
CA ALA A 206 4.67 -15.71 12.95
C ALA A 206 4.66 -14.49 13.88
N TRP A 207 4.51 -13.29 13.34
CA TRP A 207 4.39 -12.06 14.13
C TRP A 207 3.14 -12.10 15.03
N SER A 208 1.98 -12.40 14.46
CA SER A 208 0.71 -12.42 15.20
C SER A 208 0.70 -13.45 16.33
N LYS A 209 1.38 -14.59 16.17
CA LYS A 209 1.54 -15.62 17.22
C LYS A 209 2.32 -15.14 18.45
N LYS A 210 3.11 -14.06 18.35
CA LYS A 210 3.82 -13.46 19.49
C LYS A 210 2.86 -12.73 20.45
N CYS A 211 1.67 -12.36 19.97
CA CYS A 211 0.68 -11.68 20.81
C CYS A 211 0.41 -12.52 22.05
N ARG A 212 0.58 -11.93 23.22
CA ARG A 212 0.15 -12.58 24.46
C ARG A 212 -1.34 -12.87 24.34
N PRO A 213 -1.82 -14.07 24.69
CA PRO A 213 -3.25 -14.32 24.74
C PRO A 213 -3.82 -13.53 25.92
N PRO A 214 -4.59 -12.44 25.71
CA PRO A 214 -5.48 -11.98 26.75
C PRO A 214 -6.65 -12.97 26.77
N GLY A 215 -7.40 -13.03 27.87
CA GLY A 215 -8.70 -13.72 27.87
C GLY A 215 -9.69 -13.21 26.81
N HIS A 216 -9.36 -12.11 26.09
CA HIS A 216 -10.21 -11.40 25.13
C HIS A 216 -9.48 -10.78 23.91
N CYS A 217 -8.41 -11.37 23.34
CA CYS A 217 -7.96 -10.93 21.99
C CYS A 217 -9.00 -11.35 20.96
N SER A 218 -9.97 -10.48 20.69
CA SER A 218 -10.90 -10.67 19.57
C SER A 218 -10.19 -10.47 18.23
N ASP A 219 -10.81 -10.96 17.16
CA ASP A 219 -10.34 -10.71 15.78
C ASP A 219 -10.14 -9.22 15.49
N ALA A 220 -10.95 -8.35 16.11
CA ALA A 220 -10.83 -6.90 15.99
C ALA A 220 -9.54 -6.36 16.65
N VAL A 221 -9.15 -6.88 17.82
CA VAL A 221 -7.90 -6.47 18.49
C VAL A 221 -6.70 -6.87 17.64
N MET A 222 -6.65 -8.13 17.19
CA MET A 222 -5.56 -8.60 16.33
C MET A 222 -5.51 -7.81 15.01
N ARG A 223 -6.67 -7.51 14.42
CA ARG A 223 -6.71 -6.71 13.20
C ARG A 223 -6.12 -5.32 13.42
N SER A 224 -6.48 -4.65 14.50
CA SER A 224 -5.94 -3.34 14.88
C SER A 224 -4.42 -3.39 15.13
N LEU A 225 -3.93 -4.40 15.84
CA LEU A 225 -2.49 -4.57 16.12
C LEU A 225 -1.67 -4.75 14.83
N ILE A 226 -2.17 -5.54 13.88
CA ILE A 226 -1.51 -5.69 12.58
C ILE A 226 -1.51 -4.37 11.79
N THR A 227 -2.60 -3.59 11.84
CA THR A 227 -2.62 -2.25 11.23
C THR A 227 -1.55 -1.36 11.86
N LEU A 228 -1.45 -1.31 13.19
CA LEU A 228 -0.42 -0.54 13.89
C LEU A 228 0.99 -1.01 13.51
N LYS A 229 1.22 -2.33 13.42
CA LYS A 229 2.48 -2.88 12.97
C LYS A 229 2.83 -2.44 11.54
N ALA A 230 1.85 -2.42 10.64
CA ALA A 230 2.04 -2.00 9.26
C ALA A 230 2.43 -0.53 9.14
N LEU A 231 2.10 0.31 10.13
CA LEU A 231 2.46 1.73 10.20
C LEU A 231 3.80 1.99 10.92
N THR A 232 4.44 0.95 11.45
CA THR A 232 5.78 1.04 12.05
C THR A 232 6.83 0.93 10.95
N TYR A 233 7.54 2.03 10.67
CA TYR A 233 8.62 2.08 9.70
C TYR A 233 9.81 1.21 10.16
N TRP A 234 9.87 0.00 9.62
CA TRP A 234 10.80 -1.05 10.04
C TRP A 234 12.27 -0.63 10.06
N PRO A 235 12.80 0.13 9.07
CA PRO A 235 14.22 0.45 9.02
C PRO A 235 14.73 1.28 10.20
N THR A 236 13.89 2.11 10.80
CA THR A 236 14.32 3.05 11.85
C THR A 236 13.56 2.90 13.15
N GLY A 237 12.32 2.41 13.13
CA GLY A 237 11.41 2.34 14.28
C GLY A 237 10.44 3.53 14.40
N GLY A 238 10.48 4.51 13.48
CA GLY A 238 9.50 5.59 13.43
C GLY A 238 8.09 5.06 13.15
N ILE A 239 7.05 5.64 13.73
CA ILE A 239 5.67 5.18 13.55
C ILE A 239 4.87 6.31 12.91
N VAL A 240 4.30 6.06 11.73
CA VAL A 240 3.44 7.05 11.07
C VAL A 240 2.07 7.06 11.71
N ALA A 241 1.45 8.24 11.79
CA ALA A 241 0.12 8.34 12.37
C ALA A 241 -0.97 7.79 11.43
N ALA A 242 -0.77 7.90 10.11
CA ALA A 242 -1.55 7.22 9.06
C ALA A 242 -0.71 7.12 7.77
N PRO A 243 -1.02 6.22 6.84
CA PRO A 243 -0.29 6.10 5.57
C PRO A 243 -0.77 7.10 4.51
N THR A 244 -1.52 8.13 4.92
CA THR A 244 -2.18 9.12 4.05
C THR A 244 -1.89 10.53 4.53
N THR A 245 -2.09 11.49 3.63
CA THR A 245 -2.05 12.93 3.94
C THR A 245 -3.38 13.56 3.54
N SER A 246 -3.68 14.72 4.10
CA SER A 246 -4.66 15.66 3.55
C SER A 246 -6.11 15.17 3.49
N LEU A 247 -6.43 14.05 4.15
CA LEU A 247 -7.80 13.70 4.46
C LEU A 247 -8.31 14.65 5.55
N PRO A 248 -9.44 15.34 5.34
CA PRO A 248 -9.88 16.37 6.25
C PRO A 248 -10.49 15.77 7.52
N GLU A 249 -10.18 16.34 8.70
CA GLU A 249 -10.89 16.01 9.96
C GLU A 249 -12.41 16.28 9.83
N CYS A 250 -12.77 17.29 9.04
CA CYS A 250 -14.14 17.67 8.71
C CYS A 250 -14.18 18.15 7.26
N LEU A 251 -15.08 17.60 6.45
CA LEU A 251 -15.22 17.96 5.02
C LEU A 251 -15.37 19.48 4.85
N GLY A 252 -14.57 20.08 3.98
CA GLY A 252 -14.49 21.53 3.77
C GLY A 252 -13.73 22.31 4.85
N GLY A 253 -13.20 21.64 5.88
CA GLY A 253 -12.36 22.23 6.91
C GLY A 253 -10.89 22.38 6.49
N VAL A 254 -10.13 23.15 7.28
CA VAL A 254 -8.70 23.46 7.01
C VAL A 254 -7.72 22.46 7.62
N ARG A 255 -8.21 21.45 8.35
CA ARG A 255 -7.38 20.46 9.04
C ARG A 255 -7.18 19.23 8.16
N ASN A 256 -6.23 19.35 7.25
CA ASN A 256 -5.85 18.35 6.25
C ASN A 256 -4.36 17.99 6.40
N TRP A 257 -3.96 17.63 7.61
CA TRP A 257 -2.56 17.38 7.96
C TRP A 257 -1.95 16.19 7.22
N ASP A 258 -0.63 16.19 7.14
CA ASP A 258 0.13 15.04 6.68
C ASP A 258 0.39 14.08 7.85
N TYR A 259 -0.32 12.95 7.84
CA TYR A 259 -0.23 11.92 8.87
C TYR A 259 0.86 10.88 8.56
N ARG A 260 1.58 10.99 7.44
CA ARG A 260 2.66 10.09 7.01
C ARG A 260 3.96 10.28 7.79
N PHE A 261 3.96 11.19 8.77
CA PHE A 261 5.09 11.52 9.63
C PHE A 261 4.91 10.98 11.05
N CYS A 262 6.01 10.97 11.81
CA CYS A 262 6.02 10.46 13.17
C CYS A 262 5.64 11.55 14.17
N TRP A 263 4.40 11.52 14.64
CA TRP A 263 3.91 12.35 15.75
C TRP A 263 4.20 11.66 17.08
N LEU A 264 4.92 12.33 17.99
CA LEU A 264 5.37 11.71 19.24
C LEU A 264 4.22 11.18 20.09
N ARG A 265 3.10 11.90 20.13
CA ARG A 265 1.88 11.51 20.85
C ARG A 265 1.27 10.24 20.26
N ASP A 266 1.02 10.23 18.96
CA ASP A 266 0.36 9.15 18.23
C ASP A 266 1.20 7.86 18.26
N ALA A 267 2.52 7.99 18.12
CA ALA A 267 3.45 6.88 18.28
C ALA A 267 3.44 6.31 19.72
N THR A 268 3.38 7.17 20.74
CA THR A 268 3.29 6.72 22.15
C THR A 268 2.02 5.90 22.40
N LEU A 269 0.87 6.33 21.87
CA LEU A 269 -0.40 5.59 21.99
C LEU A 269 -0.33 4.23 21.27
N THR A 270 0.27 4.20 20.08
CA THR A 270 0.52 2.95 19.33
C THR A 270 1.37 1.98 20.14
N LEU A 271 2.42 2.47 20.79
CA LEU A 271 3.31 1.64 21.59
C LEU A 271 2.65 1.07 22.84
N ILE A 272 1.80 1.85 23.53
CA ILE A 272 1.05 1.33 24.68
C ILE A 272 0.21 0.12 24.24
N ALA A 273 -0.52 0.23 23.13
CA ALA A 273 -1.33 -0.88 22.60
C ALA A 273 -0.48 -2.11 22.24
N LEU A 274 0.67 -1.91 21.57
CA LEU A 274 1.58 -3.00 21.20
C LEU A 274 2.19 -3.68 22.44
N MET A 275 2.65 -2.90 23.43
CA MET A 275 3.24 -3.43 24.67
C MET A 275 2.22 -4.19 25.52
N ASP A 276 0.98 -3.70 25.62
CA ASP A 276 -0.11 -4.38 26.32
C ASP A 276 -0.41 -5.75 25.68
N ALA A 277 -0.26 -5.85 24.36
CA ALA A 277 -0.38 -7.10 23.60
C ALA A 277 0.90 -7.97 23.60
N GLY A 278 2.00 -7.52 24.22
CA GLY A 278 3.25 -8.26 24.35
C GLY A 278 4.30 -8.03 23.26
N PHE A 279 4.09 -7.04 22.39
CA PHE A 279 4.98 -6.66 21.28
C PHE A 279 6.03 -5.62 21.75
N TYR A 280 7.06 -6.09 22.45
CA TYR A 280 8.11 -5.22 23.00
C TYR A 280 9.24 -4.89 22.01
N GLU A 281 9.40 -5.65 20.92
CA GLU A 281 10.42 -5.39 19.90
C GLU A 281 10.17 -4.02 19.23
N GLU A 282 8.91 -3.74 18.89
CA GLU A 282 8.46 -2.48 18.30
C GLU A 282 8.73 -1.29 19.23
N ALA A 283 8.52 -1.48 20.54
CA ALA A 283 8.80 -0.45 21.56
C ALA A 283 10.30 -0.17 21.68
N GLN A 284 11.15 -1.20 21.60
CA GLN A 284 12.59 -1.03 21.59
C GLN A 284 13.06 -0.26 20.34
N SER A 285 12.59 -0.66 19.15
CA SER A 285 12.91 0.03 17.89
C SER A 285 12.50 1.50 17.92
N TRP A 286 11.30 1.81 18.40
CA TRP A 286 10.85 3.19 18.52
C TRP A 286 11.61 3.99 19.58
N ARG A 287 11.95 3.38 20.74
CA ARG A 287 12.78 4.05 21.74
C ARG A 287 14.14 4.43 21.14
N ASP A 288 14.77 3.51 20.43
CA ASP A 288 16.06 3.75 19.80
C ASP A 288 15.94 4.83 18.71
N TRP A 289 14.82 4.85 17.96
CA TRP A 289 14.48 5.96 17.06
C TRP A 289 14.37 7.29 17.79
N LEU A 290 13.60 7.34 18.88
CA LEU A 290 13.33 8.56 19.64
C LEU A 290 14.64 9.16 20.15
N LEU A 291 15.51 8.34 20.74
CA LEU A 291 16.81 8.77 21.25
C LEU A 291 17.67 9.42 20.16
N ARG A 292 17.59 8.93 18.91
CA ARG A 292 18.29 9.54 17.77
C ARG A 292 17.60 10.83 17.30
N ALA A 293 16.27 10.84 17.18
CA ALA A 293 15.50 11.99 16.69
C ALA A 293 15.59 13.21 17.62
N VAL A 294 15.51 12.99 18.94
CA VAL A 294 15.57 14.05 19.96
C VAL A 294 16.99 14.38 20.42
N ALA A 295 18.01 13.64 19.96
CA ALA A 295 19.41 13.88 20.29
C ALA A 295 19.77 15.38 20.12
N GLY A 296 20.48 15.92 21.11
CA GLY A 296 20.75 17.36 21.20
C GLY A 296 20.10 17.96 22.45
N SER A 297 19.60 19.19 22.35
CA SER A 297 19.09 19.94 23.49
C SER A 297 17.60 19.66 23.77
N PRO A 298 17.18 19.42 25.03
CA PRO A 298 15.79 19.09 25.37
C PRO A 298 14.74 20.17 24.99
N ASP A 299 15.13 21.44 24.96
CA ASP A 299 14.29 22.56 24.54
C ASP A 299 14.01 22.59 23.02
N GLN A 300 14.66 21.72 22.25
CA GLN A 300 14.51 21.60 20.80
C GLN A 300 13.65 20.39 20.38
N VAL A 301 12.96 19.74 21.32
CA VAL A 301 12.02 18.64 20.99
C VAL A 301 10.86 19.20 20.16
N GLN A 302 10.55 18.52 19.06
CA GLN A 302 9.45 18.84 18.16
C GLN A 302 8.27 17.91 18.43
N ILE A 303 7.07 18.32 18.02
CA ILE A 303 5.87 17.48 18.13
C ILE A 303 5.83 16.37 17.07
N MET A 304 6.51 16.58 15.95
CA MET A 304 6.50 15.73 14.75
C MET A 304 7.89 15.72 14.10
N TYR A 305 8.25 14.56 13.54
CA TYR A 305 9.51 14.32 12.84
C TYR A 305 9.28 13.52 11.56
N GLY A 306 10.26 13.56 10.65
CA GLY A 306 10.36 12.63 9.53
C GLY A 306 10.50 11.19 10.03
N ILE A 307 10.16 10.21 9.20
CA ILE A 307 10.15 8.80 9.66
C ILE A 307 11.55 8.26 9.98
N ALA A 308 12.63 8.92 9.54
CA ALA A 308 14.00 8.62 9.99
C ALA A 308 14.52 9.58 11.07
N GLY A 309 13.68 10.47 11.60
CA GLY A 309 14.02 11.45 12.64
C GLY A 309 14.39 12.83 12.11
N GLU A 310 14.12 13.10 10.83
CA GLU A 310 14.38 14.40 10.21
C GLU A 310 13.59 15.52 10.92
N ARG A 311 14.26 16.63 11.24
CA ARG A 311 13.65 17.78 11.94
C ARG A 311 13.05 18.84 11.03
N ARG A 312 13.42 18.82 9.74
CA ARG A 312 12.96 19.78 8.74
C ARG A 312 11.92 19.09 7.88
N LEU A 313 10.68 19.53 8.02
CA LEU A 313 9.54 19.04 7.26
C LEU A 313 9.07 20.19 6.36
N THR A 314 8.97 19.92 5.06
CA THR A 314 8.56 20.92 4.09
C THR A 314 7.05 20.82 3.90
N GLU A 315 6.34 21.89 4.22
CA GLU A 315 4.92 22.01 3.90
C GLU A 315 4.76 22.54 2.48
N MET A 316 3.84 21.94 1.72
CA MET A 316 3.53 22.39 0.36
C MET A 316 2.04 22.23 0.06
N VAL A 317 1.52 23.15 -0.76
CA VAL A 317 0.19 23.03 -1.35
C VAL A 317 0.32 22.31 -2.69
N VAL A 318 -0.55 21.35 -2.95
CA VAL A 318 -0.60 20.57 -4.19
C VAL A 318 -1.79 21.06 -5.04
N PRO A 319 -1.63 22.09 -5.89
CA PRO A 319 -2.75 22.82 -6.49
C PRO A 319 -3.52 22.04 -7.56
N TRP A 320 -2.98 20.93 -8.06
CA TRP A 320 -3.64 20.08 -9.05
C TRP A 320 -4.50 18.98 -8.42
N LEU A 321 -4.35 18.70 -7.12
CA LEU A 321 -5.24 17.78 -6.43
C LEU A 321 -6.49 18.53 -5.93
N PRO A 322 -7.70 18.09 -6.29
CA PRO A 322 -8.94 18.69 -5.81
C PRO A 322 -9.19 18.45 -4.31
N GLY A 323 -8.48 17.50 -3.70
CA GLY A 323 -8.71 17.06 -2.33
C GLY A 323 -9.81 16.01 -2.22
N HIS A 324 -10.01 15.50 -1.01
CA HIS A 324 -11.11 14.59 -0.71
C HIS A 324 -12.44 15.35 -0.70
N GLN A 325 -13.46 14.81 -1.37
CA GLN A 325 -14.78 15.43 -1.55
C GLN A 325 -15.88 14.57 -0.93
#